data_AF-A0A7V9JBG1-F1
#
_entry.id   AF-A0A7V9JBG1-F1
#
_cell.length_a   1.000
_cell.length_b   1.000
_cell.length_c   1.000
_cell.angle_alpha   90.00
_cell.angle_beta   90.00
_cell.angle_gamma   90.00
#
_symmetry.space_group_name_H-M   'P 1'
#
loop_
_entity.id
_entity.type
_entity.pdbx_description
1 polymer ?
#
loop_
_entity_poly.entity_id
_entity_poly.type
_entity_poly.pdbx_seq_one_letter_code
_entity_poly.pdbx_strand_id
1 'polypeptide(L)'
;MSLRSDYVPVVDPFGVTRDPAMPFLADALDPLAVEREFAEYTGGMVLRAVRVTRHKPGRRCLIEYQFIDARALHGRDTIILLGKARARSLDQTGYETTQAFWDAGFDSNSPDGIMIPKPVGTVPAFHMWLQRKVPGVLATQLLPTSSGTGLARRVAAAAMKLHQSGVPSDRRHTPADEMRILNERLTT
;
A
#
# COMPACT_ATOMS: atom_id res chain seq x y z
N MET A 1 18.04 -35.88 5.75
CA MET A 1 17.14 -34.92 6.43
C MET A 1 16.67 -33.94 5.37
N SER A 2 15.58 -34.27 4.67
CA SER A 2 15.14 -33.59 3.46
C SER A 2 14.44 -32.28 3.82
N LEU A 3 15.03 -31.14 3.46
CA LEU A 3 14.36 -29.84 3.57
C LEU A 3 13.13 -29.87 2.66
N ARG A 4 11.97 -29.61 3.27
CA ARG A 4 10.68 -29.56 2.60
C ARG A 4 10.74 -28.52 1.47
N SER A 5 10.11 -28.84 0.35
CA SER A 5 9.72 -27.82 -0.64
C SER A 5 8.90 -26.76 0.09
N ASP A 6 9.49 -25.58 0.33
CA ASP A 6 8.85 -24.49 1.06
C ASP A 6 7.74 -23.89 0.19
N TYR A 7 6.56 -24.49 0.25
CA TYR A 7 5.36 -23.97 -0.40
C TYR A 7 5.03 -22.57 0.12
N VAL A 8 5.00 -21.60 -0.77
CA VAL A 8 4.56 -20.23 -0.47
C VAL A 8 3.04 -20.15 -0.71
N PRO A 9 2.19 -20.02 0.33
CA PRO A 9 0.76 -19.86 0.15
C PRO A 9 0.43 -18.59 -0.62
N VAL A 10 -0.38 -18.75 -1.67
CA VAL A 10 -0.99 -17.67 -2.44
C VAL A 10 -2.50 -17.68 -2.15
N VAL A 11 -3.01 -16.57 -1.63
CA VAL A 11 -4.43 -16.40 -1.31
C VAL A 11 -5.02 -15.30 -2.19
N ASP A 12 -5.77 -15.71 -3.21
CA ASP A 12 -6.47 -14.81 -4.14
C ASP A 12 -7.98 -15.06 -4.12
N PRO A 13 -8.72 -14.43 -3.18
CA PRO A 13 -10.17 -14.59 -3.11
C PRO A 13 -10.91 -13.85 -4.23
N PHE A 14 -10.23 -13.03 -5.03
CA PHE A 14 -10.84 -12.21 -6.09
C PHE A 14 -10.62 -12.83 -7.49
N GLY A 15 -9.68 -13.77 -7.63
CA GLY A 15 -9.34 -14.38 -8.92
C GLY A 15 -8.74 -13.38 -9.89
N VAL A 16 -7.84 -12.53 -9.41
CA VAL A 16 -7.31 -11.37 -10.14
C VAL A 16 -6.48 -11.75 -11.35
N THR A 17 -5.97 -12.98 -11.41
CA THR A 17 -5.26 -13.51 -12.59
C THR A 17 -6.15 -13.60 -13.84
N ARG A 18 -7.47 -13.54 -13.68
CA ARG A 18 -8.45 -13.51 -14.78
C ARG A 18 -8.78 -12.09 -15.25
N ASP A 19 -8.20 -11.05 -14.65
CA ASP A 19 -8.46 -9.67 -15.06
C ASP A 19 -7.71 -9.35 -16.37
N PRO A 20 -8.42 -9.22 -17.51
CA PRO A 20 -7.77 -9.05 -18.81
C PRO A 20 -7.03 -7.71 -18.95
N ALA A 21 -7.38 -6.72 -18.12
CA ALA A 21 -6.71 -5.43 -18.11
C ALA A 21 -5.52 -5.37 -17.13
N MET A 22 -5.25 -6.46 -16.40
CA MET A 22 -4.11 -6.59 -15.48
C MET A 22 -3.41 -7.96 -15.61
N PRO A 23 -2.97 -8.38 -16.82
CA PRO A 23 -2.44 -9.72 -17.05
C PRO A 23 -1.16 -10.02 -16.23
N PHE A 24 -0.37 -9.00 -15.92
CA PHE A 24 0.82 -9.09 -15.07
C PHE A 24 0.53 -9.54 -13.63
N LEU A 25 -0.74 -9.60 -13.20
CA LEU A 25 -1.09 -10.10 -11.87
C LEU A 25 -0.83 -11.60 -11.72
N ALA A 26 -0.73 -12.36 -12.81
CA ALA A 26 -0.26 -13.74 -12.75
C ALA A 26 1.16 -13.81 -12.17
N ASP A 27 2.08 -13.01 -12.72
CA ASP A 27 3.48 -12.96 -12.24
C ASP A 27 3.57 -12.28 -10.86
N ALA A 28 2.73 -11.27 -10.59
CA ALA A 28 2.69 -10.60 -9.29
C ALA A 28 2.20 -11.52 -8.14
N LEU A 29 1.62 -12.68 -8.46
CA LEU A 29 1.21 -13.72 -7.52
C LEU A 29 2.10 -14.96 -7.57
N ASP A 30 2.98 -15.08 -8.56
CA ASP A 30 3.95 -16.18 -8.65
C ASP A 30 5.10 -15.94 -7.66
N PRO A 31 5.30 -16.83 -6.67
CA PRO A 31 6.37 -16.66 -5.68
C PRO A 31 7.76 -16.45 -6.27
N LEU A 32 8.10 -17.15 -7.37
CA LEU A 32 9.43 -17.04 -7.99
C LEU A 32 9.63 -15.69 -8.67
N ALA A 33 8.64 -15.23 -9.44
CA ALA A 33 8.68 -13.91 -10.03
C ALA A 33 8.75 -12.82 -8.94
N VAL A 34 7.96 -12.95 -7.86
CA VAL A 34 7.99 -12.00 -6.73
C VAL A 34 9.37 -11.97 -6.07
N GLU A 35 9.96 -13.11 -5.72
CA GLU A 35 11.28 -13.12 -5.09
C GLU A 35 12.35 -12.48 -5.97
N ARG A 36 12.30 -12.72 -7.29
CA ARG A 36 13.21 -12.09 -8.25
C ARG A 36 13.06 -10.57 -8.28
N GLU A 37 11.84 -10.08 -8.48
CA GLU A 37 11.59 -8.64 -8.62
C GLU A 37 11.74 -7.87 -7.29
N PHE A 38 11.66 -8.55 -6.14
CA PHE A 38 11.71 -7.92 -4.82
C PHE A 38 13.09 -8.00 -4.16
N ALA A 39 14.06 -8.70 -4.75
CA ALA A 39 15.35 -9.01 -4.14
C ALA A 39 16.09 -7.76 -3.60
N GLU A 40 16.04 -6.64 -4.33
CA GLU A 40 16.68 -5.39 -3.91
C GLU A 40 16.00 -4.72 -2.71
N TYR A 41 14.69 -4.92 -2.53
CA TYR A 41 13.89 -4.30 -1.46
C TYR A 41 13.89 -5.10 -0.17
N THR A 42 14.16 -6.40 -0.28
CA THR A 42 14.04 -7.34 0.84
C THR A 42 15.40 -7.73 1.41
N GLY A 43 16.51 -7.41 0.74
CA GLY A 43 17.85 -7.72 1.25
C GLY A 43 18.11 -9.23 1.38
N GLY A 44 17.46 -10.05 0.54
CA GLY A 44 17.59 -11.51 0.57
C GLY A 44 16.69 -12.23 1.58
N MET A 45 15.68 -11.54 2.15
CA MET A 45 14.62 -12.22 2.90
C MET A 45 13.78 -13.13 1.99
N VAL A 46 13.27 -14.21 2.57
CA VAL A 46 12.51 -15.26 1.86
C VAL A 46 11.02 -14.95 1.88
N LEU A 47 10.35 -15.11 0.74
CA LEU A 47 8.91 -14.91 0.64
C LEU A 47 8.17 -16.05 1.36
N ARG A 48 7.15 -15.70 2.16
CA ARG A 48 6.38 -16.66 2.96
C ARG A 48 4.89 -16.66 2.70
N ALA A 49 4.34 -15.58 2.16
CA ALA A 49 2.95 -15.56 1.76
C ALA A 49 2.69 -14.44 0.75
N VAL A 50 1.74 -14.70 -0.14
CA VAL A 50 1.15 -13.69 -1.03
C VAL A 50 -0.36 -13.67 -0.80
N ARG A 51 -0.95 -12.49 -0.62
CA ARG A 51 -2.40 -12.36 -0.39
C ARG A 51 -2.97 -11.16 -1.13
N VAL A 52 -3.96 -11.39 -1.98
CA VAL A 52 -4.75 -10.30 -2.54
C VAL A 52 -5.72 -9.80 -1.47
N THR A 53 -5.61 -8.52 -1.11
CA THR A 53 -6.44 -7.90 -0.07
C THR A 53 -7.55 -7.02 -0.63
N ARG A 54 -7.38 -6.54 -1.87
CA ARG A 54 -8.40 -5.76 -2.57
C ARG A 54 -8.23 -5.81 -4.06
N HIS A 55 -9.34 -5.91 -4.78
CA HIS A 55 -9.38 -5.78 -6.23
C HIS A 55 -10.46 -4.81 -6.66
N LYS A 56 -10.15 -3.99 -7.68
CA LYS A 56 -11.13 -3.27 -8.48
C LYS A 56 -10.89 -3.69 -9.94
N PRO A 57 -11.77 -4.54 -10.51
CA PRO A 57 -11.62 -5.06 -11.87
C PRO A 57 -11.28 -3.99 -12.89
N GLY A 58 -10.27 -4.27 -13.71
CA GLY A 58 -9.74 -3.42 -14.76
C GLY A 58 -9.15 -2.09 -14.30
N ARG A 59 -8.89 -1.91 -13.01
CA ARG A 59 -8.42 -0.63 -12.46
C ARG A 59 -7.22 -0.77 -11.55
N ARG A 60 -7.33 -1.54 -10.46
CA ARG A 60 -6.28 -1.63 -9.44
C ARG A 60 -6.39 -2.85 -8.54
N CYS A 61 -5.25 -3.30 -8.05
CA CYS A 61 -5.14 -4.42 -7.12
C CYS A 61 -4.23 -4.02 -5.94
N LEU A 62 -4.53 -4.54 -4.74
CA LEU A 62 -3.68 -4.41 -3.56
C LEU A 62 -3.27 -5.81 -3.09
N ILE A 63 -1.98 -6.07 -3.08
CA ILE A 63 -1.41 -7.38 -2.73
C ILE A 63 -0.51 -7.20 -1.51
N GLU A 64 -0.59 -8.14 -0.59
CA GLU A 64 0.25 -8.23 0.59
C GLU A 64 1.28 -9.35 0.41
N TYR A 65 2.55 -9.02 0.65
CA TYR A 65 3.69 -9.92 0.58
C TYR A 65 4.36 -10.00 1.95
N GLN A 66 4.48 -11.20 2.49
CA GLN A 66 5.16 -11.43 3.76
C GLN A 66 6.53 -12.02 3.49
N PHE A 67 7.58 -11.38 4.00
CA PHE A 67 8.96 -11.86 3.93
C PHE A 67 9.51 -12.12 5.32
N ILE A 68 10.36 -13.12 5.46
CA ILE A 68 11.10 -13.40 6.71
C ILE A 68 12.59 -13.48 6.45
N ASP A 69 13.39 -13.04 7.43
CA ASP A 69 14.83 -13.29 7.40
C ASP A 69 15.09 -14.76 7.75
N ALA A 70 15.66 -15.50 6.80
CA ALA A 70 16.04 -16.89 6.98
C ALA A 70 17.25 -17.07 7.92
N ARG A 71 18.02 -16.00 8.18
CA ARG A 71 19.23 -16.01 9.00
C ARG A 71 18.99 -15.59 10.46
N ALA A 72 17.78 -15.14 10.79
CA ALA A 72 17.47 -14.66 12.13
C ALA A 72 17.45 -15.81 13.18
N LEU A 73 18.51 -15.89 13.98
CA LEU A 73 18.74 -16.91 15.02
C LEU A 73 17.72 -16.88 16.18
N HIS A 74 17.03 -15.76 16.41
CA HIS A 74 16.19 -15.55 17.63
C HIS A 74 14.77 -15.03 17.36
N GLY A 75 14.21 -15.30 16.18
CA GLY A 75 12.78 -15.13 15.93
C GLY A 75 12.46 -14.05 14.92
N ARG A 76 12.42 -14.49 13.65
CA ARG A 76 11.58 -13.97 12.56
C ARG A 76 11.46 -12.44 12.50
N ASP A 77 12.54 -11.76 12.10
CA ASP A 77 12.40 -10.46 11.45
C ASP A 77 11.49 -10.64 10.24
N THR A 78 10.25 -10.18 10.40
CA THR A 78 9.19 -10.31 9.40
C THR A 78 8.89 -8.93 8.89
N ILE A 79 8.85 -8.78 7.58
CA ILE A 79 8.38 -7.56 6.94
C ILE A 79 7.15 -7.89 6.11
N ILE A 80 6.19 -6.98 6.12
CA ILE A 80 5.02 -7.07 5.26
C ILE A 80 5.02 -5.87 4.32
N LEU A 81 5.02 -6.16 3.03
CA LEU A 81 4.96 -5.18 1.96
C LEU A 81 3.57 -5.20 1.31
N LEU A 82 3.06 -4.02 0.99
CA LEU A 82 1.85 -3.83 0.21
C LEU A 82 2.24 -3.38 -1.19
N GLY A 83 1.93 -4.19 -2.20
CA GLY A 83 2.03 -3.86 -3.62
C GLY A 83 0.75 -3.21 -4.13
N LYS A 84 0.86 -1.97 -4.60
CA LYS A 84 -0.26 -1.18 -5.14
C LYS A 84 -0.22 -1.17 -6.65
N ALA A 85 -0.89 -2.13 -7.28
CA ALA A 85 -0.89 -2.33 -8.72
C ALA A 85 -2.01 -1.56 -9.45
N ARG A 86 -1.75 -1.14 -10.70
CA ARG A 86 -2.70 -0.40 -11.54
C ARG A 86 -2.72 -0.95 -12.96
N ALA A 87 -3.90 -1.00 -13.58
CA ALA A 87 -4.07 -1.55 -14.92
C ALA A 87 -3.29 -0.75 -15.98
N ARG A 88 -3.42 0.58 -15.96
CA ARG A 88 -2.85 1.45 -17.00
C ARG A 88 -1.32 1.44 -17.04
N SER A 89 -0.69 1.69 -15.90
CA SER A 89 0.78 1.80 -15.76
C SER A 89 1.13 1.88 -14.27
N LEU A 90 2.41 1.73 -13.95
CA LEU A 90 2.96 2.08 -12.65
C LEU A 90 2.51 3.49 -12.22
N ASP A 91 2.04 3.60 -10.97
CA ASP A 91 1.62 4.87 -10.35
C ASP A 91 2.83 5.61 -9.79
N GLN A 92 3.71 6.08 -10.69
CA GLN A 92 4.96 6.74 -10.34
C GLN A 92 4.73 7.99 -9.47
N THR A 93 3.79 8.84 -9.88
CA THR A 93 3.40 10.03 -9.11
C THR A 93 2.94 9.67 -7.70
N GLY A 94 2.14 8.61 -7.54
CA GLY A 94 1.68 8.16 -6.22
C GLY A 94 2.83 7.72 -5.30
N TYR A 95 3.84 7.06 -5.85
CA TYR A 95 5.06 6.71 -5.12
C TYR A 95 5.85 7.96 -4.73
N GLU A 96 6.14 8.85 -5.67
CA GLU A 96 6.91 10.09 -5.47
C GLU A 96 6.24 11.02 -4.46
N THR A 97 4.92 11.21 -4.54
CA THR A 97 4.17 12.00 -3.55
C THR A 97 4.28 11.40 -2.15
N THR A 98 4.18 10.07 -2.03
CA THR A 98 4.32 9.38 -0.73
C THR A 98 5.75 9.53 -0.19
N GLN A 99 6.76 9.42 -1.05
CA GLN A 99 8.17 9.64 -0.70
C GLN A 99 8.40 11.08 -0.22
N ALA A 100 7.88 12.07 -0.95
CA ALA A 100 7.98 13.47 -0.56
C ALA A 100 7.35 13.76 0.81
N PHE A 101 6.18 13.17 1.11
CA PHE A 101 5.60 13.28 2.46
C PHE A 101 6.46 12.61 3.52
N TRP A 102 6.99 11.42 3.24
CA TRP A 102 7.87 10.72 4.18
C TRP A 102 9.09 11.58 4.53
N ASP A 103 9.73 12.18 3.53
CA ASP A 103 10.89 13.05 3.70
C ASP A 103 10.55 14.42 4.33
N ALA A 104 9.28 14.85 4.21
CA ALA A 104 8.75 16.06 4.84
C ALA A 104 8.28 15.84 6.30
N GLY A 105 8.77 14.81 6.99
CA GLY A 105 8.53 14.60 8.42
C GLY A 105 7.24 13.84 8.74
N PHE A 106 6.73 13.04 7.79
CA PHE A 106 5.68 12.04 8.03
C PHE A 106 6.25 10.63 8.23
N ASP A 107 7.55 10.50 8.46
CA ASP A 107 8.24 9.23 8.71
C ASP A 107 7.92 8.64 10.10
N SER A 108 8.47 7.45 10.38
CA SER A 108 8.23 6.72 11.63
C SER A 108 8.70 7.42 12.91
N ASN A 109 9.55 8.44 12.81
CA ASN A 109 10.07 9.21 13.92
C ASN A 109 9.36 10.55 14.08
N SER A 110 8.21 10.74 13.42
CA SER A 110 7.49 12.02 13.46
C SER A 110 7.09 12.40 14.90
N PRO A 111 7.50 13.59 15.40
CA PRO A 111 7.36 13.94 16.81
C PRO A 111 5.92 14.14 17.26
N ASP A 112 5.00 14.46 16.34
CA ASP A 112 3.57 14.61 16.60
C ASP A 112 2.79 13.28 16.48
N GLY A 113 3.47 12.19 16.10
CA GLY A 113 2.88 10.88 15.86
C GLY A 113 1.90 10.83 14.67
N ILE A 114 1.94 11.82 13.77
CA ILE A 114 1.20 11.83 12.50
C ILE A 114 2.16 11.37 11.41
N MET A 115 1.96 10.14 10.97
CA MET A 115 2.88 9.44 10.08
C MET A 115 2.12 8.83 8.92
N ILE A 116 2.81 8.61 7.81
CA ILE A 116 2.37 7.71 6.75
C ILE A 116 3.18 6.41 6.84
N PRO A 117 2.83 5.34 6.13
CA PRO A 117 3.69 4.17 6.06
C PRO A 117 4.86 4.35 5.09
N LYS A 118 5.99 3.68 5.37
CA LYS A 118 7.23 3.81 4.59
C LYS A 118 7.03 3.38 3.13
N PRO A 119 7.24 4.27 2.14
CA PRO A 119 7.41 3.86 0.75
C PRO A 119 8.72 3.06 0.62
N VAL A 120 8.70 1.99 -0.18
CA VAL A 120 9.83 1.05 -0.28
C VAL A 120 10.48 1.09 -1.65
N GLY A 121 9.70 1.18 -2.72
CA GLY A 121 10.22 1.23 -4.09
C GLY A 121 9.15 0.93 -5.13
N THR A 122 9.57 0.73 -6.37
CA THR A 122 8.69 0.48 -7.52
C THR A 122 9.06 -0.83 -8.20
N VAL A 123 8.06 -1.59 -8.64
CA VAL A 123 8.25 -2.82 -9.42
C VAL A 123 7.55 -2.63 -10.77
N PRO A 124 8.26 -2.10 -11.79
CA PRO A 124 7.68 -1.81 -13.10
C PRO A 124 7.08 -3.04 -13.77
N ALA A 125 7.70 -4.22 -13.64
CA ALA A 125 7.20 -5.47 -14.21
C ALA A 125 5.76 -5.81 -13.80
N PHE A 126 5.35 -5.39 -12.60
CA PHE A 126 4.01 -5.63 -12.07
C PHE A 126 3.15 -4.37 -11.96
N HIS A 127 3.54 -3.28 -12.65
CA HIS A 127 2.84 -1.98 -12.63
C HIS A 127 2.50 -1.52 -11.19
N MET A 128 3.41 -1.73 -10.23
CA MET A 128 3.13 -1.50 -8.81
C MET A 128 4.25 -0.76 -8.10
N TRP A 129 3.88 -0.09 -7.00
CA TRP A 129 4.84 0.38 -6.02
C TRP A 129 4.59 -0.25 -4.66
N LEU A 130 5.62 -0.28 -3.84
CA LEU A 130 5.70 -1.00 -2.58
C LEU A 130 5.68 -0.05 -1.39
N GLN A 131 4.99 -0.46 -0.33
CA GLN A 131 4.92 0.27 0.92
C GLN A 131 4.95 -0.71 2.10
N ARG A 132 5.56 -0.34 3.22
CA ARG A 132 5.42 -1.12 4.47
C ARG A 132 3.94 -1.16 4.89
N LYS A 133 3.49 -2.31 5.39
CA LYS A 133 2.22 -2.42 6.09
C LYS A 133 2.37 -1.90 7.52
N VAL A 134 1.43 -1.07 7.96
CA VAL A 134 1.33 -0.61 9.35
C VAL A 134 0.11 -1.28 9.98
N PRO A 135 0.27 -2.01 11.11
CA PRO A 135 -0.87 -2.56 11.83
C PRO A 135 -1.69 -1.41 12.44
N GLY A 136 -3.02 -1.54 12.39
CA GLY A 136 -3.89 -0.51 12.96
C GLY A 136 -5.37 -0.82 12.79
N VAL A 137 -6.18 -0.03 13.49
CA VAL A 137 -7.64 -0.08 13.44
C VAL A 137 -8.14 1.09 12.57
N LEU A 138 -9.16 0.86 11.77
CA LEU A 138 -9.71 1.90 10.90
C LEU A 138 -10.38 3.00 11.72
N ALA A 139 -10.12 4.26 11.36
CA ALA A 139 -10.72 5.40 12.05
C ALA A 139 -12.25 5.35 12.05
N THR A 140 -12.87 4.85 10.97
CA THR A 140 -14.33 4.69 10.86
C THR A 140 -14.93 3.72 11.89
N GLN A 141 -14.14 2.79 12.44
CA GLN A 141 -14.58 1.90 13.51
C GLN A 141 -14.47 2.58 14.89
N LEU A 142 -13.56 3.55 15.04
CA LEU A 142 -13.28 4.21 16.31
C LEU A 142 -14.08 5.51 16.50
N LEU A 143 -14.40 6.22 15.42
CA LEU A 143 -15.16 7.47 15.44
C LEU A 143 -16.52 7.36 16.16
N PRO A 144 -17.30 6.26 16.03
CA PRO A 144 -18.58 6.12 16.74
C PRO A 144 -18.44 5.78 18.23
N THR A 145 -17.23 5.53 18.73
CA THR A 145 -16.99 5.09 20.12
C THR A 145 -16.71 6.29 21.04
N SER A 146 -16.56 6.04 22.35
CA SER A 146 -16.18 7.07 23.33
C SER A 146 -14.83 7.74 23.03
N SER A 147 -13.96 7.10 22.24
CA SER A 147 -12.67 7.67 21.81
C SER A 147 -12.80 8.60 20.58
N GLY A 148 -13.98 8.68 19.97
CA GLY A 148 -14.22 9.37 18.69
C GLY A 148 -13.83 10.84 18.70
N THR A 149 -14.17 11.59 19.75
CA THR A 149 -13.83 13.01 19.87
C THR A 149 -12.31 13.24 19.90
N GLY A 150 -11.58 12.42 20.63
CA GLY A 150 -10.12 12.49 20.69
C GLY A 150 -9.49 12.17 19.33
N LEU A 151 -10.01 11.13 18.65
CA LEU A 151 -9.57 10.76 17.31
C LEU A 151 -9.86 11.87 16.28
N ALA A 152 -11.05 12.47 16.31
CA ALA A 152 -11.42 13.57 15.42
C ALA A 152 -10.45 14.76 15.55
N ARG A 153 -10.03 15.10 16.78
CA ARG A 153 -9.02 16.13 17.01
C ARG A 153 -7.66 15.76 16.38
N ARG A 154 -7.24 14.50 16.48
CA ARG A 154 -6.01 14.01 15.83
C ARG A 154 -6.12 14.05 14.30
N VAL A 155 -7.28 13.72 13.74
CA VAL A 155 -7.54 13.84 12.30
C VAL A 155 -7.44 15.29 11.84
N ALA A 156 -8.00 16.23 12.60
CA ALA A 156 -7.88 17.66 12.31
C ALA A 156 -6.41 18.13 12.34
N ALA A 157 -5.63 17.69 13.34
CA ALA A 157 -4.19 17.98 13.40
C ALA A 157 -3.42 17.39 12.21
N ALA A 158 -3.76 16.16 11.79
CA ALA A 158 -3.16 15.53 10.62
C ALA A 158 -3.48 16.28 9.31
N ALA A 159 -4.73 16.74 9.14
CA ALA A 159 -5.12 17.56 8.00
C ALA A 159 -4.38 18.91 7.98
N MET A 160 -4.22 19.55 9.14
CA MET A 160 -3.44 20.80 9.26
C MET A 160 -1.98 20.58 8.86
N LYS A 161 -1.33 19.53 9.40
CA LYS A 161 0.04 19.16 9.04
C LYS A 161 0.18 18.89 7.54
N LEU A 162 -0.78 18.16 6.96
CA LEU A 162 -0.81 17.86 5.52
C LEU A 162 -0.87 19.14 4.69
N HIS A 163 -1.75 20.07 5.02
CA HIS A 163 -1.87 21.36 4.32
C HIS A 163 -0.62 22.24 4.45
N GLN A 164 0.09 22.14 5.58
CA GLN A 164 1.30 22.93 5.85
C GLN A 164 2.58 22.25 5.36
N SER A 165 2.51 21.02 4.86
CA SER A 165 3.67 20.22 4.46
C SER A 165 4.49 20.80 3.32
N GLY A 166 3.89 21.64 2.47
CA GLY A 166 4.53 22.17 1.26
C GLY A 166 4.79 21.12 0.17
N VAL A 167 4.31 19.88 0.35
CA VAL A 167 4.44 18.83 -0.67
C VAL A 167 3.54 19.18 -1.86
N PRO A 168 4.09 19.31 -3.08
CA PRO A 168 3.33 19.75 -4.24
C PRO A 168 2.26 18.74 -4.66
N SER A 169 1.14 19.26 -5.16
CA SER A 169 0.08 18.47 -5.79
C SER A 169 -0.23 19.08 -7.15
N ASP A 170 0.00 18.31 -8.22
CA ASP A 170 -0.28 18.74 -9.60
C ASP A 170 -1.78 18.87 -9.90
N ARG A 171 -2.63 18.32 -9.03
CA ARG A 171 -4.08 18.39 -9.17
C ARG A 171 -4.64 19.46 -8.27
N ARG A 172 -5.36 20.39 -8.90
CA ARG A 172 -6.21 21.36 -8.23
C ARG A 172 -7.65 20.86 -8.29
N HIS A 173 -8.27 20.70 -7.13
CA HIS A 173 -9.70 20.39 -7.00
C HIS A 173 -10.36 21.52 -6.22
N THR A 174 -11.43 22.08 -6.79
CA THR A 174 -12.11 23.24 -6.23
C THR A 174 -13.51 22.85 -5.72
N PRO A 175 -14.13 23.65 -4.85
CA PRO A 175 -15.53 23.43 -4.47
C PRO A 175 -16.49 23.39 -5.67
N ALA A 176 -16.18 24.11 -6.76
CA ALA A 176 -16.97 24.06 -7.99
C ALA A 176 -16.88 22.69 -8.68
N ASP A 177 -15.72 22.03 -8.61
CA ASP A 177 -15.55 20.67 -9.11
C ASP A 177 -16.39 19.66 -8.31
N GLU A 178 -16.44 19.81 -6.99
CA GLU A 178 -17.29 18.98 -6.12
C GLU A 178 -18.77 19.16 -6.46
N MET A 179 -19.24 20.42 -6.59
CA MET A 179 -20.63 20.71 -6.97
C MET A 179 -20.98 20.14 -8.35
N ARG A 180 -20.05 20.21 -9.31
CA ARG A 180 -20.23 19.61 -10.63
C ARG A 180 -20.37 18.09 -10.54
N ILE A 181 -19.48 17.41 -9.81
CA ILE A 181 -19.55 15.95 -9.63
C ILE A 181 -20.85 15.55 -8.94
N LEU A 182 -21.28 16.30 -7.91
CA LEU A 182 -22.52 16.04 -7.20
C LEU A 182 -23.72 16.13 -8.14
N ASN A 183 -23.82 17.21 -8.93
CA ASN A 183 -24.88 17.37 -9.92
C ASN A 183 -24.87 16.23 -10.97
N GLU A 184 -23.70 15.86 -11.50
CA GLU A 184 -23.57 14.76 -12.46
C GLU A 184 -24.08 13.41 -11.90
N ARG A 185 -24.04 13.21 -10.58
CA ARG A 185 -24.45 11.96 -9.93
C ARG A 185 -25.90 11.95 -9.44
N LEU A 186 -26.44 13.12 -9.09
CA LEU A 186 -27.81 13.27 -8.59
C LEU A 186 -28.83 13.50 -9.72
N THR A 187 -28.38 13.89 -10.91
CA THR A 187 -29.27 14.12 -12.07
C THR A 187 -29.41 12.88 -12.97
N THR A 188 -29.07 11.71 -12.42
CA THR A 188 -29.32 10.36 -13.00
C THR A 188 -30.35 9.64 -12.16
#